data_AF-A0A956RLB1-F1
#
_entry.id   AF-A0A956RLB1-F1
#
_cell.length_a   1.000
_cell.length_b   1.000
_cell.length_c   1.000
_cell.angle_alpha   90.00
_cell.angle_beta   90.00
_cell.angle_gamma   90.00
#
_symmetry.space_group_name_H-M   'P 1'
#
loop_
_entity.id
_entity.type
_entity.pdbx_description
1 polymer ?
#
loop_
_entity_poly.entity_id
_entity_poly.type
_entity_poly.pdbx_seq_one_letter_code
_entity_poly.pdbx_strand_id
1 'polypeptide(L)'
;MSDRHLGMDSLLAVRDGDRSEPAYLEAHRHVEQCEACRAEVARLHQVAARLKALPTLEPTTDQFPAVRARLHWERRHRVQWRLGAVGIAAAALLAVGLVGNDLARPQPLDAEQQLDSLMTRSQLLEQTLRAYDAENRVLDGWTVEVVIDLEDRIAQVDARLQDAVMLERQARLAHEASLWQERVGLMNALVNVHLTKATNVDL
;
A
#
# COMPACT_ATOMS: atom_id res chain seq x y z
N MET A 1 41.62 7.45 -31.34
CA MET A 1 41.33 7.89 -29.97
C MET A 1 39.83 8.16 -29.93
N SER A 2 39.05 7.28 -29.30
CA SER A 2 37.61 7.52 -29.11
C SER A 2 37.46 8.46 -27.91
N ASP A 3 37.00 9.69 -28.14
CA ASP A 3 36.71 10.69 -27.11
C ASP A 3 35.53 10.35 -26.20
N ARG A 4 35.02 9.11 -26.26
CA ARG A 4 33.85 8.66 -25.51
C ARG A 4 34.26 7.69 -24.41
N HIS A 5 34.08 8.12 -23.16
CA HIS A 5 34.25 7.30 -21.97
C HIS A 5 33.08 6.31 -21.80
N LEU A 6 33.31 5.26 -21.01
CA LEU A 6 32.28 4.30 -20.65
C LEU A 6 31.24 4.93 -19.72
N GLY A 7 29.99 4.47 -19.82
CA GLY A 7 28.93 4.80 -18.87
C GLY A 7 29.10 4.06 -17.54
N MET A 8 28.38 4.50 -16.51
CA MET A 8 28.46 3.95 -15.15
C MET A 8 28.19 2.43 -15.10
N ASP A 9 27.18 1.93 -15.81
CA ASP A 9 26.82 0.51 -15.81
C ASP A 9 27.95 -0.38 -16.35
N SER A 10 28.61 0.07 -17.43
CA SER A 10 29.76 -0.64 -17.99
C SER A 10 30.99 -0.62 -17.06
N LEU A 11 31.20 0.48 -16.32
CA LEU A 11 32.26 0.57 -15.33
C LEU A 11 32.01 -0.34 -14.12
N LEU A 12 30.75 -0.47 -13.70
CA LEU A 12 30.32 -1.39 -12.65
C LEU A 12 30.45 -2.85 -13.09
N ALA A 13 30.06 -3.18 -14.33
CA ALA A 13 30.25 -4.52 -14.89
C ALA A 13 31.74 -4.92 -14.94
N VAL A 14 32.61 -3.99 -15.37
CA VAL A 14 34.07 -4.20 -15.37
C VAL A 14 34.62 -4.39 -13.94
N ARG A 15 34.08 -3.68 -12.95
CA ARG A 15 34.47 -3.78 -11.53
C ARG A 15 34.06 -5.12 -10.91
N ASP A 16 32.84 -5.56 -11.15
CA ASP A 16 32.25 -6.75 -10.54
C ASP A 16 32.77 -8.05 -11.16
N GLY A 17 33.43 -7.95 -12.31
CA GLY A 17 34.51 -8.86 -12.67
C GLY A 17 34.07 -10.13 -13.37
N ASP A 18 33.10 -10.06 -14.29
CA ASP A 18 32.93 -11.13 -15.27
C ASP A 18 33.76 -10.86 -16.54
N ARG A 19 35.07 -11.09 -16.43
CA ARG A 19 35.98 -11.03 -17.59
C ARG A 19 35.70 -12.12 -18.62
N SER A 20 34.93 -13.14 -18.25
CA SER A 20 34.56 -14.28 -19.09
C SER A 20 33.33 -14.01 -19.96
N GLU A 21 32.48 -13.06 -19.57
CA GLU A 21 31.33 -12.67 -20.37
C GLU A 21 31.76 -11.92 -21.64
N PRO A 22 31.47 -12.47 -22.85
CA PRO A 22 31.88 -11.86 -24.11
C PRO A 22 31.36 -10.42 -24.28
N ALA A 23 30.24 -10.09 -23.62
CA ALA A 23 29.60 -8.78 -23.65
C ALA A 23 30.48 -7.64 -23.11
N TYR A 24 31.47 -7.94 -22.25
CA TYR A 24 32.27 -6.90 -21.57
C TYR A 24 33.75 -6.85 -22.01
N LEU A 25 34.18 -7.69 -22.96
CA LEU A 25 35.57 -7.72 -23.45
C LEU A 25 36.02 -6.38 -24.03
N GLU A 26 35.14 -5.69 -24.75
CA GLU A 26 35.45 -4.37 -25.33
C GLU A 26 35.54 -3.28 -24.24
N ALA A 27 34.69 -3.34 -23.22
CA ALA A 27 34.75 -2.44 -22.07
C ALA A 27 36.06 -2.65 -21.28
N HIS A 28 36.48 -3.90 -21.07
CA HIS A 28 37.79 -4.21 -20.46
C HIS A 28 38.96 -3.64 -21.28
N ARG A 29 38.96 -3.85 -22.60
CA ARG A 29 39.99 -3.29 -23.50
C ARG A 29 40.03 -1.76 -23.44
N HIS A 30 38.86 -1.11 -23.38
CA HIS A 30 38.80 0.35 -23.25
C HIS A 30 39.41 0.84 -21.93
N VAL A 31 39.08 0.19 -20.80
CA VAL A 31 39.65 0.55 -19.49
C VAL A 31 41.18 0.35 -19.45
N GLU A 32 41.69 -0.64 -20.17
CA GLU A 32 43.14 -0.83 -20.34
C GLU A 32 43.78 0.31 -21.15
N GLN A 33 43.06 0.93 -22.08
CA GLN A 33 43.59 1.96 -22.98
C GLN A 33 43.28 3.41 -22.54
N CYS A 34 42.31 3.62 -21.64
CA CYS A 34 41.86 4.94 -21.21
C CYS A 34 42.18 5.20 -19.72
N GLU A 35 43.03 6.19 -19.45
CA GLU A 35 43.44 6.56 -18.08
C GLU A 35 42.26 7.05 -17.22
N ALA A 36 41.36 7.86 -17.79
CA ALA A 36 40.20 8.38 -17.07
C ALA A 36 39.24 7.26 -16.61
N CYS A 37 38.94 6.30 -17.50
CA CYS A 37 38.09 5.16 -17.15
C CYS A 37 38.78 4.24 -16.13
N ARG A 38 40.10 4.07 -16.22
CA ARG A 38 40.89 3.30 -15.26
C ARG A 38 40.87 3.94 -13.86
N ALA A 39 41.02 5.26 -13.79
CA ALA A 39 40.92 6.00 -12.54
C ALA A 39 39.54 5.85 -11.90
N GLU A 40 38.48 5.87 -12.71
CA GLU A 40 37.12 5.72 -12.22
C GLU A 40 36.84 4.29 -11.69
N VAL A 41 37.27 3.24 -12.39
CA VAL A 41 37.19 1.86 -11.88
C VAL A 41 37.97 1.71 -10.57
N ALA A 42 39.16 2.31 -10.46
CA ALA A 42 39.95 2.29 -9.23
C ALA A 42 39.22 3.02 -8.08
N ARG A 43 38.57 4.15 -8.35
CA ARG A 43 37.72 4.87 -7.38
C ARG A 43 36.57 3.98 -6.88
N LEU A 44 35.91 3.27 -7.79
CA LEU A 44 34.82 2.34 -7.43
C LEU A 44 35.32 1.16 -6.57
N HIS A 45 36.50 0.59 -6.85
CA HIS A 45 37.14 -0.41 -5.98
C HIS A 45 37.43 0.13 -4.58
N GLN A 46 37.91 1.37 -4.46
CA GLN A 46 38.17 1.98 -3.15
C GLN A 46 36.89 2.17 -2.34
N VAL A 47 35.79 2.59 -2.97
CA VAL A 47 34.49 2.70 -2.29
C VAL A 47 34.02 1.32 -1.82
N ALA A 48 34.07 0.30 -2.68
CA ALA A 48 33.71 -1.06 -2.31
C ALA A 48 34.57 -1.59 -1.14
N ALA A 49 35.88 -1.31 -1.16
CA ALA A 49 36.78 -1.68 -0.08
C ALA A 49 36.43 -0.97 1.24
N ARG A 50 36.09 0.32 1.20
CA ARG A 50 35.64 1.07 2.40
C ARG A 50 34.34 0.51 2.97
N LEU A 51 33.39 0.15 2.12
CA LEU A 51 32.14 -0.49 2.54
C LEU A 51 32.39 -1.87 3.16
N LYS A 52 33.27 -2.67 2.56
CA LYS A 52 33.66 -3.98 3.12
C LYS A 52 34.46 -3.88 4.42
N ALA A 53 35.17 -2.77 4.61
CA ALA A 53 35.92 -2.49 5.82
C ALA A 53 35.08 -1.86 6.94
N LEU A 54 33.77 -1.65 6.72
CA LEU A 54 32.88 -1.23 7.79
C LEU A 54 32.92 -2.26 8.93
N PRO A 55 32.83 -1.81 10.19
CA PRO A 55 32.80 -2.71 11.33
C PRO A 55 31.65 -3.70 11.14
N THR A 56 31.96 -4.98 11.31
CA THR A 56 30.95 -6.02 11.29
C THR A 56 30.05 -5.79 12.50
N LEU A 57 28.80 -5.40 12.26
CA LEU A 57 27.81 -5.33 13.32
C LEU A 57 27.49 -6.77 13.71
N GLU A 58 27.94 -7.21 14.88
CA GLU A 58 27.44 -8.45 15.44
C GLU A 58 25.94 -8.27 15.67
N PRO A 59 25.09 -9.12 15.08
CA PRO A 59 23.70 -9.15 15.46
C PRO A 59 23.65 -9.46 16.95
N THR A 60 23.09 -8.56 17.74
CA THR A 60 22.70 -8.87 19.12
C THR A 60 21.91 -10.18 19.15
N THR A 61 22.02 -10.95 20.24
CA THR A 61 21.28 -12.19 20.49
C THR A 61 19.85 -12.13 19.96
N ASP A 62 19.38 -13.22 19.34
CA ASP A 62 18.11 -13.36 18.64
C ASP A 62 17.01 -12.40 19.16
N GLN A 63 16.88 -11.26 18.49
CA GLN A 63 15.86 -10.25 18.79
C GLN A 63 14.53 -10.56 18.10
N PHE A 64 14.49 -11.58 17.23
CA PHE A 64 13.29 -11.94 16.51
C PHE A 64 12.13 -12.34 17.44
N PRO A 65 12.35 -13.08 18.54
CA PRO A 65 11.35 -13.29 19.58
C PRO A 65 10.81 -12.00 20.19
N ALA A 66 11.67 -11.01 20.47
CA ALA A 66 11.27 -9.74 21.08
C ALA A 66 10.42 -8.90 20.11
N VAL A 67 10.83 -8.82 18.84
CA VAL A 67 10.06 -8.15 17.78
C VAL A 67 8.72 -8.84 17.56
N ARG A 68 8.71 -10.17 17.46
CA ARG A 68 7.49 -10.97 17.34
C ARG A 68 6.55 -10.77 18.53
N ALA A 69 7.09 -10.78 19.75
CA ALA A 69 6.30 -10.52 20.97
C ALA A 69 5.66 -9.13 20.95
N ARG A 70 6.41 -8.10 20.53
CA ARG A 70 5.89 -6.72 20.38
C ARG A 70 4.76 -6.66 19.34
N LEU A 71 4.94 -7.26 18.18
CA LEU A 71 3.91 -7.29 17.13
C LEU A 71 2.64 -8.03 17.58
N HIS A 72 2.77 -9.14 18.32
CA HIS A 72 1.63 -9.84 18.90
C HIS A 72 0.95 -9.03 20.01
N TRP A 73 1.72 -8.31 20.84
CA TRP A 73 1.19 -7.44 21.89
C TRP A 73 0.36 -6.30 21.29
N GLU A 74 0.86 -5.61 20.26
CA GLU A 74 0.11 -4.54 19.59
C GLU A 74 -1.18 -5.05 18.93
N ARG A 75 -1.14 -6.26 18.33
CA ARG A 75 -2.35 -6.90 17.77
C ARG A 75 -3.36 -7.25 18.88
N ARG A 76 -2.91 -7.87 19.97
CA ARG A 76 -3.79 -8.24 21.10
C ARG A 76 -4.36 -7.00 21.79
N HIS A 77 -3.57 -5.96 21.99
CA HIS A 77 -4.00 -4.73 22.64
C HIS A 77 -5.03 -3.98 21.79
N ARG A 78 -4.88 -3.96 20.45
CA ARG A 78 -5.90 -3.41 19.54
C ARG A 78 -7.19 -4.21 19.57
N VAL A 79 -7.12 -5.54 19.59
CA VAL A 79 -8.31 -6.40 19.69
C VAL A 79 -8.98 -6.26 21.05
N GLN A 80 -8.22 -6.22 22.14
CA GLN A 80 -8.73 -6.04 23.50
C GLN A 80 -9.35 -4.64 23.70
N TRP A 81 -8.75 -3.58 23.14
CA TRP A 81 -9.36 -2.24 23.14
C TRP A 81 -10.67 -2.21 22.36
N ARG A 82 -10.73 -2.86 21.18
CA ARG A 82 -11.97 -2.95 20.41
C ARG A 82 -13.04 -3.76 21.14
N LEU A 83 -12.70 -4.89 21.74
CA LEU A 83 -13.64 -5.71 22.52
C LEU A 83 -14.08 -5.00 23.81
N GLY A 84 -13.19 -4.27 24.48
CA GLY A 84 -13.52 -3.44 25.65
C GLY A 84 -14.46 -2.29 25.28
N ALA A 85 -14.21 -1.62 24.15
CA ALA A 85 -15.10 -0.58 23.62
C ALA A 85 -16.47 -1.14 23.22
N VAL A 86 -16.53 -2.35 22.64
CA VAL A 86 -17.80 -3.03 22.31
C VAL A 86 -18.58 -3.40 23.58
N GLY A 87 -17.91 -3.88 24.63
CA GLY A 87 -18.55 -4.19 25.92
C GLY A 87 -19.13 -2.95 26.62
N ILE A 88 -18.39 -1.83 26.61
CA ILE A 88 -18.85 -0.55 27.17
C ILE A 88 -20.02 0.02 26.33
N ALA A 89 -19.95 -0.07 25.00
CA ALA A 89 -21.05 0.34 24.12
C ALA A 89 -22.31 -0.52 24.33
N ALA A 90 -22.18 -1.83 24.54
CA ALA A 90 -23.32 -2.72 24.81
C ALA A 90 -24.02 -2.39 26.14
N ALA A 91 -23.26 -2.08 27.19
CA ALA A 91 -23.83 -1.66 28.48
C ALA A 91 -24.51 -0.28 28.38
N ALA A 92 -23.91 0.66 27.64
CA ALA A 92 -24.51 1.96 27.37
C ALA A 92 -25.80 1.84 26.53
N LEU A 93 -25.84 0.95 25.54
CA LEU A 93 -27.03 0.67 24.73
C LEU A 93 -28.17 0.05 25.57
N LEU A 94 -27.85 -0.79 26.56
CA LEU A 94 -28.86 -1.32 27.49
C LEU A 94 -29.41 -0.23 28.42
N ALA A 95 -28.55 0.66 28.95
CA ALA A 95 -28.97 1.77 29.79
C ALA A 95 -29.79 2.83 29.01
N VAL A 96 -29.39 3.14 27.78
CA VAL A 96 -30.11 4.04 26.86
C VAL A 96 -31.38 3.40 26.31
N GLY A 97 -31.41 2.07 26.09
CA GLY A 97 -32.60 1.35 25.65
C GLY A 97 -33.69 1.25 26.72
N LEU A 98 -33.33 1.22 28.01
CA LEU A 98 -34.32 1.20 29.10
C LEU A 98 -34.87 2.59 29.44
N VAL A 99 -34.09 3.67 29.24
CA VAL A 99 -34.48 5.04 29.61
C VAL A 99 -34.89 5.89 28.40
N GLY A 100 -34.33 5.63 27.21
CA GLY A 100 -34.55 6.41 25.98
C GLY A 100 -35.60 5.85 25.01
N ASN A 101 -36.10 4.62 25.22
CA ASN A 101 -37.08 3.98 24.35
C ASN A 101 -38.49 4.64 24.41
N ASP A 102 -38.75 5.50 25.39
CA ASP A 102 -39.98 6.30 25.45
C ASP A 102 -39.88 7.67 24.73
N LEU A 103 -38.67 8.18 24.43
CA LEU A 103 -38.49 9.55 23.93
C LEU A 103 -37.80 9.66 22.56
N ALA A 104 -37.13 8.60 22.09
CA ALA A 104 -36.28 8.67 20.90
C ALA A 104 -36.39 7.43 20.01
N ARG A 105 -37.60 7.07 19.54
CA ARG A 105 -37.73 6.16 18.40
C ARG A 105 -37.17 6.90 17.16
N PRO A 106 -35.95 6.58 16.66
CA PRO A 106 -35.47 7.19 15.43
C PRO A 106 -36.32 6.59 14.31
N GLN A 107 -36.84 7.42 13.40
CA GLN A 107 -37.36 6.84 12.17
C GLN A 107 -36.20 6.14 11.45
N PRO A 108 -36.37 4.89 10.97
CA PRO A 108 -35.41 4.30 10.05
C PRO A 108 -35.27 5.26 8.87
N LEU A 109 -34.04 5.59 8.47
CA LEU A 109 -33.81 6.30 7.22
C LEU A 109 -34.53 5.53 6.11
N ASP A 110 -35.22 6.26 5.24
CA ASP A 110 -35.83 5.64 4.07
C ASP A 110 -34.73 4.96 3.24
N ALA A 111 -35.01 3.80 2.67
CA ALA A 111 -34.02 3.03 1.91
C ALA A 111 -33.43 3.86 0.75
N GLU A 112 -34.25 4.76 0.20
CA GLU A 112 -33.83 5.74 -0.82
C GLU A 112 -32.82 6.76 -0.27
N GLN A 113 -33.04 7.28 0.94
CA GLN A 113 -32.11 8.23 1.59
C GLN A 113 -30.78 7.57 1.94
N GLN A 114 -30.81 6.32 2.40
CA GLN A 114 -29.59 5.57 2.69
C GLN A 114 -28.78 5.34 1.41
N LEU A 115 -29.44 4.92 0.33
CA LEU A 115 -28.83 4.73 -0.98
C LEU A 115 -28.16 6.01 -1.49
N ASP A 116 -28.86 7.14 -1.46
CA ASP A 116 -28.35 8.45 -1.90
C ASP A 116 -27.09 8.89 -1.12
N SER A 117 -27.11 8.67 0.20
CA SER A 117 -25.95 8.97 1.05
C SER A 117 -24.70 8.15 0.70
N LEU A 118 -24.88 6.87 0.35
CA LEU A 118 -23.80 5.97 -0.03
C LEU A 118 -23.24 6.32 -1.41
N MET A 119 -24.11 6.64 -2.37
CA MET A 119 -23.71 7.11 -3.70
C MET A 119 -22.89 8.39 -3.61
N THR A 120 -23.38 9.37 -2.83
CA THR A 120 -22.68 10.65 -2.59
C THR A 120 -21.29 10.42 -1.99
N ARG A 121 -21.20 9.56 -0.96
CA ARG A 121 -19.93 9.22 -0.31
C ARG A 121 -18.96 8.54 -1.25
N SER A 122 -19.47 7.65 -2.09
CA SER A 122 -18.71 6.96 -3.12
C SER A 122 -18.14 7.95 -4.15
N GLN A 123 -18.93 8.90 -4.64
CA GLN A 123 -18.46 9.96 -5.56
C GLN A 123 -17.35 10.82 -4.94
N LEU A 124 -17.46 11.15 -3.65
CA LEU A 124 -16.40 11.89 -2.93
C LEU A 124 -15.09 11.10 -2.87
N LEU A 125 -15.16 9.78 -2.61
CA LEU A 125 -13.97 8.92 -2.58
C LEU A 125 -13.32 8.82 -3.97
N GLU A 126 -14.11 8.78 -5.06
CA GLU A 126 -13.56 8.79 -6.42
C GLU A 126 -12.84 10.09 -6.75
N GLN A 127 -13.39 11.23 -6.31
CA GLN A 127 -12.72 12.52 -6.46
C GLN A 127 -11.39 12.54 -5.70
N THR A 128 -11.37 11.96 -4.50
CA THR A 128 -10.17 11.87 -3.68
C THR A 128 -9.09 10.99 -4.34
N LEU A 129 -9.48 9.82 -4.86
CA LEU A 129 -8.56 8.93 -5.58
C LEU A 129 -7.99 9.56 -6.85
N ARG A 130 -8.83 10.24 -7.64
CA ARG A 130 -8.40 10.97 -8.84
C ARG A 130 -7.37 12.07 -8.53
N ALA A 131 -7.48 12.71 -7.37
CA ALA A 131 -6.50 13.70 -6.94
C ALA A 131 -5.13 13.07 -6.63
N TYR A 132 -5.09 11.85 -6.07
CA TYR A 132 -3.85 11.14 -5.77
C TYR A 132 -3.16 10.58 -7.02
N ASP A 133 -3.93 10.07 -7.98
CA ASP A 133 -3.38 9.42 -9.19
C ASP A 133 -2.62 10.40 -10.11
N ALA A 134 -2.96 11.70 -10.03
CA ALA A 134 -2.28 12.76 -10.78
C ALA A 134 -0.78 12.93 -10.43
N GLU A 135 -0.32 12.44 -9.28
CA GLU A 135 1.06 12.58 -8.80
C GLU A 135 1.95 11.36 -9.10
N ASN A 136 1.45 10.39 -9.89
CA ASN A 136 2.07 9.14 -10.34
C ASN A 136 3.49 8.85 -9.82
N ARG A 137 3.57 8.24 -8.61
CA ARG A 137 4.82 7.72 -8.03
C ARG A 137 4.91 6.21 -8.26
N VAL A 138 6.08 5.73 -8.67
CA VAL A 138 6.39 4.29 -8.85
C VAL A 138 5.98 3.49 -7.59
N LEU A 139 5.05 2.55 -7.74
CA LEU A 139 4.61 1.62 -6.69
C LEU A 139 5.58 0.44 -6.56
N ASP A 140 5.73 -0.11 -5.35
CA ASP A 140 6.43 -1.39 -5.18
C ASP A 140 5.54 -2.55 -5.66
N GLY A 141 6.14 -3.67 -6.07
CA GLY A 141 5.40 -4.76 -6.70
C GLY A 141 4.32 -5.38 -5.81
N TRP A 142 4.52 -5.39 -4.49
CA TRP A 142 3.56 -5.95 -3.54
C TRP A 142 2.34 -5.04 -3.32
N THR A 143 2.54 -3.73 -3.25
CA THR A 143 1.43 -2.77 -3.13
C THR A 143 0.60 -2.74 -4.41
N VAL A 144 1.22 -2.88 -5.59
CA VAL A 144 0.51 -3.01 -6.86
C VAL A 144 -0.46 -4.19 -6.84
N GLU A 145 -0.05 -5.34 -6.31
CA GLU A 145 -0.92 -6.51 -6.19
C GLU A 145 -2.16 -6.23 -5.34
N VAL A 146 -1.99 -5.55 -4.19
CA VAL A 146 -3.10 -5.17 -3.31
C VAL A 146 -4.03 -4.15 -3.97
N VAL A 147 -3.49 -3.18 -4.71
CA VAL A 147 -4.28 -2.19 -5.47
C VAL A 147 -5.13 -2.89 -6.53
N ILE A 148 -4.52 -3.77 -7.33
CA ILE A 148 -5.22 -4.53 -8.38
C ILE A 148 -6.34 -5.40 -7.78
N ASP A 149 -6.10 -6.13 -6.68
CA ASP A 149 -7.16 -6.93 -6.04
C ASP A 149 -8.35 -6.07 -5.59
N LEU A 150 -8.09 -4.87 -5.04
CA LEU A 150 -9.13 -3.96 -4.62
C LEU A 150 -9.92 -3.41 -5.82
N GLU A 151 -9.25 -3.04 -6.91
CA GLU A 151 -9.88 -2.56 -8.14
C GLU A 151 -10.74 -3.64 -8.80
N ASP A 152 -10.24 -4.88 -8.89
CA ASP A 152 -10.99 -6.02 -9.43
C ASP A 152 -12.25 -6.31 -8.60
N ARG A 153 -12.18 -6.17 -7.27
CA ARG A 153 -13.35 -6.35 -6.40
C ARG A 153 -14.34 -5.21 -6.53
N ILE A 154 -13.88 -3.97 -6.73
CA ILE A 154 -14.75 -2.82 -7.03
C ILE A 154 -15.47 -3.05 -8.36
N ALA A 155 -14.76 -3.48 -9.41
CA ALA A 155 -15.34 -3.79 -10.71
C ALA A 155 -16.43 -4.89 -10.62
N GLN A 156 -16.22 -5.91 -9.78
CA GLN A 156 -17.23 -6.93 -9.51
C GLN A 156 -18.48 -6.40 -8.78
N VAL A 157 -18.31 -5.44 -7.84
CA VAL A 157 -19.45 -4.77 -7.20
C VAL A 157 -20.20 -3.92 -8.21
N ASP A 158 -19.48 -3.16 -9.04
CA ASP A 158 -20.06 -2.29 -10.06
C ASP A 158 -20.85 -3.10 -11.11
N ALA A 159 -20.38 -4.30 -11.48
CA ALA A 159 -21.12 -5.23 -12.32
C ALA A 159 -22.42 -5.74 -11.63
N ARG A 160 -22.34 -6.14 -10.36
CA ARG A 160 -23.52 -6.57 -9.58
C ARG A 160 -24.55 -5.45 -9.43
N LEU A 161 -24.11 -4.20 -9.28
CA LEU A 161 -24.99 -3.03 -9.25
C LEU A 161 -25.76 -2.85 -10.56
N GLN A 162 -25.16 -3.17 -11.70
CA GLN A 162 -25.83 -3.11 -13.01
C GLN A 162 -26.88 -4.23 -13.18
N ASP A 163 -26.68 -5.39 -12.55
CA ASP A 163 -27.56 -6.56 -12.69
C ASP A 163 -28.82 -6.52 -11.78
N ALA A 164 -28.91 -5.59 -10.83
CA ALA A 164 -29.97 -5.55 -9.80
C ALA A 164 -31.39 -5.23 -10.31
N VAL A 165 -31.59 -5.07 -11.62
CA VAL A 165 -32.81 -4.56 -12.27
C VAL A 165 -34.05 -5.44 -12.03
N MET A 166 -33.87 -6.75 -11.85
CA MET A 166 -34.95 -7.75 -11.85
C MET A 166 -35.70 -7.89 -10.52
N LEU A 167 -35.30 -7.18 -9.46
CA LEU A 167 -35.91 -7.28 -8.13
C LEU A 167 -37.14 -6.37 -7.99
N GLU A 168 -38.07 -6.77 -7.11
CA GLU A 168 -39.15 -5.89 -6.64
C GLU A 168 -38.55 -4.60 -6.03
N ARG A 169 -39.21 -3.45 -6.21
CA ARG A 169 -38.64 -2.13 -5.91
C ARG A 169 -38.02 -2.03 -4.51
N GLN A 170 -38.72 -2.52 -3.48
CA GLN A 170 -38.24 -2.45 -2.10
C GLN A 170 -37.01 -3.35 -1.86
N ALA A 171 -37.04 -4.57 -2.42
CA ALA A 171 -35.95 -5.53 -2.33
C ALA A 171 -34.72 -5.05 -3.11
N ARG A 172 -34.94 -4.39 -4.25
CA ARG A 172 -33.90 -3.76 -5.07
C ARG A 172 -33.18 -2.66 -4.31
N LEU A 173 -33.91 -1.72 -3.72
CA LEU A 173 -33.31 -0.61 -2.96
C LEU A 173 -32.43 -1.11 -1.79
N ALA A 174 -32.91 -2.10 -1.04
CA ALA A 174 -32.13 -2.70 0.04
C ALA A 174 -30.88 -3.43 -0.48
N HIS A 175 -31.00 -4.14 -1.60
CA HIS A 175 -29.88 -4.84 -2.23
C HIS A 175 -28.83 -3.87 -2.79
N GLU A 176 -29.25 -2.83 -3.50
CA GLU A 176 -28.39 -1.76 -4.00
C GLU A 176 -27.67 -1.05 -2.85
N ALA A 177 -28.38 -0.71 -1.78
CA ALA A 177 -27.76 -0.09 -0.60
C ALA A 177 -26.65 -0.97 -0.01
N SER A 178 -26.85 -2.28 0.05
CA SER A 178 -25.81 -3.22 0.51
C SER A 178 -24.59 -3.23 -0.42
N LEU A 179 -24.78 -3.22 -1.73
CA LEU A 179 -23.70 -3.21 -2.72
C LEU A 179 -22.93 -1.88 -2.70
N TRP A 180 -23.63 -0.75 -2.61
CA TRP A 180 -22.99 0.56 -2.45
C TRP A 180 -22.20 0.68 -1.16
N GLN A 181 -22.68 0.08 -0.07
CA GLN A 181 -21.92 0.01 1.18
C GLN A 181 -20.64 -0.83 1.02
N GLU A 182 -20.69 -1.95 0.29
CA GLU A 182 -19.52 -2.76 -0.06
C GLU A 182 -18.52 -1.94 -0.89
N ARG A 183 -18.99 -1.24 -1.93
CA ARG A 183 -18.17 -0.35 -2.78
C ARG A 183 -17.46 0.72 -1.95
N VAL A 184 -18.20 1.44 -1.11
CA VAL A 184 -17.62 2.46 -0.22
C VAL A 184 -16.56 1.85 0.69
N GLY A 185 -16.77 0.64 1.21
CA GLY A 185 -15.78 -0.08 2.01
C GLY A 185 -14.48 -0.35 1.25
N LEU A 186 -14.58 -0.88 0.03
CA LEU A 186 -13.43 -1.16 -0.84
C LEU A 186 -12.68 0.11 -1.25
N MET A 187 -13.41 1.17 -1.62
CA MET A 187 -12.81 2.46 -1.96
C MET A 187 -12.07 3.12 -0.78
N ASN A 188 -12.61 3.01 0.44
CA ASN A 188 -11.89 3.47 1.63
C ASN A 188 -10.60 2.67 1.84
N ALA A 189 -10.60 1.37 1.58
CA ALA A 189 -9.40 0.55 1.66
C ALA A 189 -8.35 1.03 0.62
N LEU A 190 -8.79 1.29 -0.61
CA LEU A 190 -7.94 1.81 -1.68
C LEU A 190 -7.31 3.16 -1.30
N VAL A 191 -8.12 4.13 -0.82
CA VAL A 191 -7.62 5.42 -0.32
C VAL A 191 -6.59 5.23 0.80
N ASN A 192 -6.83 4.31 1.74
CA ASN A 192 -5.89 4.06 2.84
C ASN A 192 -4.54 3.49 2.37
N VAL A 193 -4.53 2.65 1.32
CA VAL A 193 -3.30 2.14 0.72
C VAL A 193 -2.47 3.30 0.16
N HIS A 194 -3.11 4.24 -0.55
CA HIS A 194 -2.43 5.44 -1.06
C HIS A 194 -1.92 6.36 0.06
N LEU A 195 -2.72 6.60 1.11
CA LEU A 195 -2.33 7.44 2.25
C LEU A 195 -1.14 6.88 3.04
N THR A 196 -1.15 5.58 3.33
CA THR A 196 -0.10 4.93 4.15
C THR A 196 1.27 5.03 3.46
N LYS A 197 1.30 5.04 2.13
CA LYS A 197 2.55 5.24 1.39
C LYS A 197 3.03 6.68 1.44
N ALA A 198 2.14 7.67 1.28
CA ALA A 198 2.52 9.09 1.35
C ALA A 198 3.31 9.39 2.64
N THR A 199 2.88 8.82 3.77
CA THR A 199 3.57 8.97 5.06
C THR A 199 4.91 8.25 5.19
N ASN A 200 5.18 7.21 4.38
CA ASN A 200 6.42 6.42 4.45
C ASN A 200 7.49 6.87 3.44
N VAL A 201 7.14 7.64 2.41
CA VAL A 201 8.08 8.14 1.39
C VAL A 201 8.69 9.50 1.79
N ASP A 202 8.07 10.22 2.72
CA ASP A 202 8.55 11.52 3.23
C ASP A 202 9.47 11.39 4.47
N LEU A 203 10.02 10.20 4.73
CA LEU A 203 11.01 9.87 5.77
C LEU A 203 12.29 9.31 5.13
#